data_AF-A0A522EA71-F1
#
_entry.id   AF-A0A522EA71-F1
#
_cell.length_a   1.000
_cell.length_b   1.000
_cell.length_c   1.000
_cell.angle_alpha   90.00
_cell.angle_beta   90.00
_cell.angle_gamma   90.00
#
_symmetry.space_group_name_H-M   'P 1'
#
loop_
_entity.id
_entity.type
_entity.pdbx_description
1 polymer ?
#
loop_
_entity_poly.entity_id
_entity_poly.type
_entity_poly.pdbx_seq_one_letter_code
_entity_poly.pdbx_strand_id
1 'polypeptide(L)'
;MFGLFRQRIHESFALAAILAGSVALHVAWIDNLLISKSDTIAQWVTLNPTIGPISGLYVDVLGAYFTTLLITAALWRGRDVSHWRDRVFWSFVISIVFFLLMTLPFVYGFAVN
;
A
#
# COMPACT_ATOMS: atom_id res chain seq x y z
N MET A 1 -24.60 8.08 24.56
CA MET A 1 -24.11 8.89 23.42
C MET A 1 -22.59 8.77 23.15
N PHE A 2 -21.74 8.59 24.17
CA PHE A 2 -20.29 8.41 23.98
C PHE A 2 -19.85 7.10 23.27
N GLY A 3 -20.66 6.03 23.33
CA GLY A 3 -20.36 4.76 22.67
C GLY A 3 -20.40 4.82 21.13
N LEU A 4 -21.33 5.59 20.57
CA LEU A 4 -21.48 5.75 19.11
C LEU A 4 -20.29 6.50 18.49
N PHE A 5 -19.76 7.52 19.18
CA PHE A 5 -18.56 8.22 18.72
C PHE A 5 -17.31 7.34 18.79
N ARG A 6 -17.18 6.51 19.83
CA ARG A 6 -16.04 5.60 19.98
C ARG A 6 -16.04 4.51 18.90
N GLN A 7 -17.19 3.88 18.63
CA GLN A 7 -17.31 2.88 17.56
C GLN A 7 -16.98 3.44 16.17
N ARG A 8 -17.39 4.68 15.87
CA ARG A 8 -17.17 5.32 14.56
C ARG A 8 -15.71 5.67 14.29
N ILE A 9 -14.92 5.96 15.32
CA ILE A 9 -13.48 6.24 15.17
C ILE A 9 -12.71 4.95 14.83
N HIS A 10 -13.11 3.82 15.42
CA HIS A 10 -12.50 2.52 15.11
C HIS A 10 -12.79 2.08 13.68
N GLU A 11 -14.02 2.31 13.19
CA GLU A 11 -14.39 1.98 11.81
C GLU A 11 -13.63 2.84 10.79
N SER A 12 -13.53 4.16 11.01
CA SER A 12 -12.80 5.03 10.09
C SER A 12 -11.30 4.76 10.08
N PHE A 13 -10.71 4.44 11.23
CA PHE A 13 -9.31 4.03 11.30
C PHE A 13 -9.07 2.68 10.62
N ALA A 14 -9.96 1.70 10.83
CA ALA A 14 -9.86 0.39 10.18
C ALA A 14 -9.95 0.51 8.66
N LEU A 15 -10.89 1.30 8.14
CA LEU A 15 -11.01 1.54 6.70
C LEU A 15 -9.80 2.31 6.14
N ALA A 16 -9.26 3.28 6.87
CA ALA A 16 -8.05 3.97 6.47
C ALA A 16 -6.84 3.01 6.38
N ALA A 17 -6.70 2.09 7.33
CA ALA A 17 -5.64 1.07 7.33
C ALA A 17 -5.78 0.09 6.16
N ILE A 18 -7.00 -0.36 5.86
CA ILE A 18 -7.25 -1.22 4.69
C ILE A 18 -6.89 -0.50 3.39
N LEU A 19 -7.32 0.76 3.23
CA LEU A 19 -6.99 1.56 2.06
C LEU A 19 -5.47 1.79 1.93
N ALA A 20 -4.80 2.11 3.04
CA ALA A 20 -3.36 2.26 3.08
C ALA A 20 -2.63 0.98 2.67
N GLY A 21 -3.13 -0.18 3.11
CA GLY A 21 -2.65 -1.49 2.68
C GLY A 21 -2.79 -1.69 1.17
N SER A 22 -3.94 -1.34 0.59
CA SER A 22 -4.14 -1.40 -0.87
C SER A 22 -3.11 -0.57 -1.63
N VAL A 23 -2.90 0.68 -1.22
CA VAL A 23 -1.94 1.59 -1.85
C VAL A 23 -0.51 1.07 -1.71
N ALA A 24 -0.15 0.59 -0.52
CA ALA A 24 1.17 0.03 -0.25
C ALA A 24 1.48 -1.19 -1.15
N LEU A 25 0.50 -2.06 -1.41
CA LEU A 25 0.66 -3.18 -2.36
C LEU A 25 0.94 -2.71 -3.78
N HIS A 26 0.26 -1.65 -4.23
CA HIS A 26 0.51 -1.08 -5.56
C HIS A 26 1.90 -0.45 -5.67
N VAL A 27 2.33 0.30 -4.64
CA VAL A 27 3.67 0.90 -4.57
C VAL A 27 4.74 -0.20 -4.59
N ALA A 28 4.60 -1.23 -3.73
CA ALA A 28 5.54 -2.35 -3.67
C ALA A 28 5.74 -3.03 -5.02
N TRP A 29 4.65 -3.26 -5.75
CA TRP A 29 4.71 -3.83 -7.09
C TRP A 29 5.40 -2.89 -8.10
N ILE A 30 5.01 -1.62 -8.15
CA ILE A 30 5.55 -0.64 -9.10
C ILE A 30 7.06 -0.48 -8.88
N ASP A 31 7.49 -0.31 -7.62
CA ASP A 31 8.90 -0.15 -7.28
C ASP A 31 9.71 -1.39 -7.65
N ASN A 32 9.17 -2.59 -7.41
CA ASN A 32 9.82 -3.84 -7.80
C ASN A 32 9.97 -3.99 -9.33
N LEU A 33 9.01 -3.46 -10.10
CA LEU A 33 9.12 -3.39 -11.57
C LEU A 33 10.17 -2.35 -12.01
N LEU A 34 10.20 -1.18 -11.38
CA LEU A 34 11.16 -0.11 -11.72
C LEU A 34 12.60 -0.52 -11.43
N ILE A 35 12.84 -1.11 -10.26
CA ILE A 35 14.17 -1.57 -9.82
C ILE A 35 14.71 -2.69 -10.71
N SER A 36 13.84 -3.57 -11.24
CA SER A 36 14.27 -4.63 -12.16
C SER A 36 14.52 -4.15 -13.59
N LYS A 37 13.96 -3.00 -13.97
CA LYS A 37 14.15 -2.40 -15.30
C LYS A 37 15.26 -1.35 -15.38
N SER A 38 15.63 -0.74 -14.26
CA SER A 38 16.58 0.35 -14.23
C SER A 38 17.57 0.20 -13.08
N ASP A 39 18.82 -0.10 -13.44
CA ASP A 39 19.94 -0.15 -12.49
C ASP A 39 20.13 1.19 -11.77
N THR A 40 19.81 2.31 -12.42
CA THR A 40 19.86 3.64 -11.80
C THR A 40 18.87 3.73 -10.65
N ILE A 41 17.61 3.31 -10.86
CA ILE A 41 16.59 3.33 -9.80
C ILE A 41 16.98 2.35 -8.68
N ALA A 42 17.48 1.16 -9.04
CA ALA A 42 17.95 0.19 -8.07
C ALA A 42 19.06 0.76 -7.16
N GLN A 43 20.01 1.51 -7.71
CA GLN A 43 21.06 2.17 -6.94
C GLN A 43 20.52 3.28 -6.05
N TRP A 44 19.58 4.09 -6.55
CA TRP A 44 18.97 5.18 -5.78
C TRP A 44 18.17 4.68 -4.57
N VAL A 45 17.49 3.54 -4.72
CA VAL A 45 16.68 2.91 -3.66
C VAL A 45 17.54 2.03 -2.73
N THR A 46 18.82 1.78 -3.05
CA THR A 46 19.70 1.01 -2.17
C THR A 46 20.21 1.86 -1.01
N LEU A 47 19.56 1.75 0.15
CA LEU A 47 19.96 2.44 1.38
C LEU A 47 21.06 1.68 2.14
N ASN A 48 21.07 0.35 2.05
CA ASN A 48 22.07 -0.50 2.66
C ASN A 48 22.67 -1.44 1.60
N PRO A 49 23.98 -1.38 1.34
CA PRO A 49 24.63 -2.20 0.30
C PRO A 49 24.59 -3.71 0.60
N THR A 50 24.45 -4.13 1.85
CA THR A 50 24.34 -5.56 2.24
C THR A 50 22.99 -6.16 1.87
N ILE A 51 21.92 -5.36 1.95
CA ILE A 51 20.54 -5.80 1.69
C ILE A 51 20.13 -5.45 0.26
N GLY A 52 20.83 -4.51 -0.38
CA GLY A 52 20.57 -4.06 -1.74
C GLY A 52 19.29 -3.22 -1.83
N PRO A 53 18.66 -3.15 -3.02
CA PRO A 53 17.52 -2.26 -3.28
C PRO A 53 16.26 -2.63 -2.48
N ILE A 54 16.20 -3.85 -1.93
CA ILE A 54 15.13 -4.28 -1.02
C ILE A 54 15.01 -3.33 0.17
N SER A 55 16.13 -2.78 0.66
CA SER A 55 16.16 -1.88 1.81
C SER A 55 15.32 -0.61 1.60
N GLY A 56 15.46 0.09 0.47
CA GLY A 56 14.65 1.27 0.18
C GLY A 56 13.22 0.91 -0.22
N LEU A 57 13.01 -0.23 -0.89
CA LEU A 57 11.66 -0.75 -1.20
C LEU A 57 10.81 -0.87 0.07
N TYR A 58 11.37 -1.41 1.16
CA TYR A 58 10.68 -1.47 2.45
C TYR A 58 10.35 -0.08 3.00
N VAL A 59 11.28 0.87 2.87
CA VAL A 59 11.09 2.24 3.38
C VAL A 59 10.02 2.97 2.59
N ASP A 60 10.02 2.89 1.26
CA ASP A 60 9.02 3.53 0.40
C ASP A 60 7.63 2.93 0.61
N VAL A 61 7.52 1.61 0.71
CA VAL A 61 6.24 0.94 0.97
C VAL A 61 5.68 1.31 2.35
N LEU A 62 6.53 1.35 3.38
CA LEU A 62 6.13 1.84 4.71
C LEU A 62 5.74 3.32 4.66
N GLY A 63 6.50 4.14 3.94
CA GLY A 63 6.21 5.56 3.73
C GLY A 63 4.86 5.78 3.06
N ALA A 64 4.56 5.05 1.99
CA ALA A 64 3.29 5.07 1.29
C ALA A 64 2.14 4.63 2.20
N TYR A 65 2.33 3.54 2.97
CA TYR A 65 1.35 3.06 3.94
C TYR A 65 1.04 4.11 5.00
N PHE A 66 2.06 4.62 5.71
CA PHE A 66 1.84 5.58 6.79
C PHE A 66 1.31 6.92 6.30
N THR A 67 1.81 7.42 5.16
CA THR A 67 1.30 8.64 4.54
C THR A 67 -0.19 8.50 4.20
N THR A 68 -0.58 7.40 3.54
CA THR A 68 -1.98 7.14 3.20
C THR A 68 -2.84 6.98 4.45
N LEU A 69 -2.37 6.18 5.43
CA LEU A 69 -3.07 5.96 6.69
C LEU A 69 -3.33 7.28 7.42
N LEU A 70 -2.31 8.12 7.59
CA LEU A 70 -2.42 9.38 8.33
C LEU A 70 -3.33 10.38 7.62
N ILE A 71 -3.19 10.52 6.30
CA ILE A 71 -4.05 11.42 5.50
C ILE A 71 -5.50 10.94 5.58
N THR A 72 -5.76 9.66 5.30
CA THR A 72 -7.12 9.13 5.26
C THR A 72 -7.76 9.10 6.65
N ALA A 73 -7.01 8.70 7.69
CA ALA A 73 -7.51 8.74 9.07
C ALA A 73 -7.84 10.16 9.52
N ALA A 74 -7.03 11.16 9.15
CA ALA A 74 -7.32 12.57 9.43
C ALA A 74 -8.57 13.06 8.69
N LEU A 75 -8.73 12.72 7.40
CA LEU A 75 -9.88 13.11 6.58
C LEU A 75 -11.19 12.46 7.03
N TRP A 76 -11.14 11.22 7.52
CA TRP A 76 -12.32 10.45 7.95
C TRP A 76 -12.58 10.50 9.46
N ARG A 77 -11.74 11.23 10.23
CA ARG A 77 -11.90 11.36 11.67
C ARG A 77 -13.27 11.94 12.02
N GLY A 78 -14.07 11.17 12.76
CA GLY A 78 -15.40 11.58 13.22
C GLY A 78 -16.49 11.63 12.14
N ARG A 79 -16.20 11.21 10.91
CA ARG A 79 -17.18 11.11 9.81
C ARG A 79 -17.79 9.71 9.75
N ASP A 80 -19.02 9.61 9.21
CA ASP A 80 -19.63 8.33 8.88
C ASP A 80 -19.08 7.85 7.53
N VAL A 81 -18.34 6.74 7.56
CA VAL A 81 -17.68 6.12 6.42
C VAL A 81 -18.21 4.73 6.10
N SER A 82 -19.33 4.34 6.73
CA SER A 82 -19.97 3.04 6.51
C SER A 82 -20.25 2.76 5.02
N HIS A 83 -20.64 3.79 4.26
CA HIS A 83 -20.87 3.72 2.82
C HIS A 83 -19.61 3.43 1.97
N TRP A 84 -18.41 3.69 2.50
CA TRP A 84 -17.15 3.36 1.84
C TRP A 84 -16.67 1.95 2.13
N ARG A 85 -17.20 1.30 3.17
CA ARG A 85 -16.69 0.02 3.68
C ARG A 85 -16.52 -1.02 2.60
N ASP A 86 -17.58 -1.28 1.85
CA ASP A 86 -17.57 -2.33 0.84
C ASP A 86 -16.63 -1.97 -0.33
N ARG A 87 -16.57 -0.69 -0.70
CA ARG A 87 -15.67 -0.21 -1.77
C ARG A 87 -14.20 -0.34 -1.39
N VAL A 88 -13.85 0.05 -0.17
CA VAL A 88 -12.48 -0.04 0.36
C VAL A 88 -12.08 -1.50 0.53
N PHE A 89 -12.98 -2.34 1.03
CA PHE A 89 -12.75 -3.77 1.15
C PHE A 89 -12.49 -4.42 -0.22
N TRP A 90 -13.37 -4.19 -1.20
CA TRP A 90 -13.18 -4.73 -2.55
C TRP A 90 -11.93 -4.18 -3.23
N SER A 91 -11.61 -2.90 -3.03
CA SER A 91 -10.35 -2.31 -3.50
C SER A 91 -9.15 -3.07 -2.95
N PHE A 92 -9.13 -3.37 -1.65
CA PHE A 92 -8.05 -4.16 -1.03
C PHE A 92 -7.96 -5.59 -1.58
N VAL A 93 -9.09 -6.28 -1.71
CA VAL A 93 -9.11 -7.63 -2.31
C VAL A 93 -8.57 -7.60 -3.73
N ILE A 94 -8.98 -6.63 -4.54
CA ILE A 94 -8.50 -6.43 -5.91
C ILE A 94 -7.00 -6.12 -5.91
N SER A 95 -6.51 -5.24 -5.04
CA SER A 95 -5.08 -4.94 -4.90
C SER A 95 -4.25 -6.17 -4.54
N ILE A 96 -4.76 -7.05 -3.64
CA ILE A 96 -4.11 -8.33 -3.34
C ILE A 96 -4.04 -9.21 -4.58
N VAL A 97 -5.15 -9.36 -5.30
CA VAL A 97 -5.20 -10.19 -6.52
C VAL A 97 -4.21 -9.65 -7.56
N PHE A 98 -4.20 -8.33 -7.80
CA PHE A 98 -3.24 -7.72 -8.71
C PHE A 98 -1.80 -7.93 -8.26
N PHE A 99 -1.49 -7.71 -6.98
CA PHE A 99 -0.15 -7.92 -6.45
C PHE A 99 0.31 -9.37 -6.64
N LEU A 100 -0.54 -10.34 -6.33
CA LEU A 100 -0.25 -11.76 -6.54
C LEU A 100 -0.04 -12.07 -8.03
N LEU A 101 -0.92 -11.60 -8.91
CA LEU A 101 -0.78 -11.84 -10.35
C LEU A 101 0.52 -11.24 -10.91
N MET A 102 0.85 -10.02 -10.49
CA MET A 102 2.01 -9.30 -10.99
C MET A 102 3.34 -9.80 -10.42
N THR A 103 3.31 -10.44 -9.25
CA THR A 103 4.49 -11.12 -8.66
C THR A 103 4.73 -12.51 -9.23
N LEU A 104 3.80 -13.07 -10.02
CA LEU A 104 4.03 -14.34 -10.68
C LEU A 104 5.17 -14.24 -11.70
N PRO A 105 6.09 -15.23 -11.73
CA PRO A 105 7.32 -15.16 -12.51
C PRO A 105 7.08 -15.05 -14.02
N PHE A 106 5.94 -15.54 -14.53
CA PHE A 106 5.60 -15.37 -15.93
C PHE A 106 5.23 -13.91 -16.27
N VAL A 107 4.43 -13.23 -15.44
CA VAL A 107 4.09 -11.80 -15.66
C VAL A 107 5.32 -10.94 -15.45
N TYR A 108 6.08 -11.22 -14.41
CA TYR A 108 7.34 -10.53 -14.13
C TYR A 108 8.35 -10.73 -15.28
N GLY A 109 8.47 -11.95 -15.80
CA GLY A 109 9.34 -12.26 -16.94
C GLY A 109 8.93 -11.56 -18.25
N PHE A 110 7.63 -11.42 -18.54
CA PHE A 110 7.16 -10.62 -19.68
C PHE A 110 7.37 -9.12 -19.47
N ALA A 111 7.21 -8.65 -18.24
CA ALA A 111 7.37 -7.25 -17.92
C ALA A 111 8.84 -6.84 -17.93
N VAL A 112 9.77 -7.72 -17.51
CA VAL A 112 11.22 -7.48 -17.34
C VAL A 112 12.05 -7.76 -18.61
N ASN A 113 11.60 -8.63 -19.52
CA ASN A 113 12.18 -8.72 -20.87
C ASN A 113 11.79 -7.52 -21.76
#